data_AF-A0A8J2Q6X3-F1
#
_entry.id   AF-A0A8J2Q6X3-F1
#
_cell.length_a   1.000
_cell.length_b   1.000
_cell.length_c   1.000
_cell.angle_alpha   90.00
_cell.angle_beta   90.00
_cell.angle_gamma   90.00
#
_symmetry.space_group_name_H-M   'P 1'
#
loop_
_entity.id
_entity.type
_entity.pdbx_description
1 polymer ?
#
loop_
_entity_poly.entity_id
_entity_poly.type
_entity_poly.pdbx_seq_one_letter_code
_entity_poly.pdbx_strand_id
1 'polypeptide(L)'
;MDDREPCPYRIGDDVGGAFSLGLAGGSLFHAHSGFRNSPWGHKLVGIMREVRTRSPVVGGQFAAWGGLFSAIDCSLVAIRKKEDMLNPIVSGGLTGALLAVRSGPMVMVGSAAVGAVIVGMIEVASLAVGKFAGMMLNPNALQQHELEDPAVLSAKQHQKHGNSGNSSNSSVSGDASAFPFSLTQPY
;
A
#
# COMPACT_ATOMS: atom_id res chain seq x y z
N MET A 1 8.26 5.52 -21.05
CA MET A 1 6.95 6.17 -21.21
C MET A 1 6.18 5.76 -19.99
N ASP A 2 5.98 6.73 -19.10
CA ASP A 2 5.45 6.57 -17.76
C ASP A 2 4.01 6.06 -17.79
N ASP A 3 3.83 4.74 -17.73
CA ASP A 3 2.53 4.08 -17.55
C ASP A 3 2.04 4.18 -16.09
N ARG A 4 2.35 5.29 -15.41
CA ARG A 4 1.77 5.61 -14.09
C ARG A 4 0.54 6.45 -14.32
N GLU A 5 -0.60 5.91 -13.92
CA GLU A 5 -1.89 6.60 -14.00
C GLU A 5 -1.80 7.97 -13.30
N PRO A 6 -2.34 9.03 -13.91
CA PRO A 6 -2.23 10.38 -13.37
C PRO A 6 -2.89 10.45 -11.99
N CYS A 7 -2.35 11.34 -11.16
CA CYS A 7 -2.64 11.46 -9.73
C CYS A 7 -4.13 11.55 -9.31
N PRO A 8 -5.12 11.99 -10.11
CA PRO A 8 -6.51 11.86 -9.66
C PRO A 8 -7.07 10.43 -9.75
N TYR A 9 -6.58 9.60 -10.68
CA TYR A 9 -7.11 8.25 -10.89
C TYR A 9 -6.51 7.24 -9.90
N ARG A 10 -5.19 7.30 -9.68
CA ARG A 10 -4.46 6.46 -8.71
C ARG A 10 -5.04 6.56 -7.29
N ILE A 11 -5.44 7.76 -6.86
CA ILE A 11 -6.06 7.97 -5.54
C ILE A 11 -7.40 7.22 -5.44
N GLY A 12 -8.21 7.22 -6.50
CA GLY A 12 -9.50 6.52 -6.52
C GLY A 12 -9.33 5.02 -6.35
N ASP A 13 -8.37 4.44 -7.05
CA ASP A 13 -8.05 3.01 -6.96
C ASP A 13 -7.45 2.64 -5.60
N ASP A 14 -6.57 3.47 -5.04
CA ASP A 14 -5.99 3.24 -3.71
C ASP A 14 -7.05 3.35 -2.59
N VAL A 15 -7.97 4.32 -2.69
CA VAL A 15 -9.11 4.47 -1.76
C VAL A 15 -10.05 3.27 -1.86
N GLY A 16 -10.40 2.85 -3.08
CA GLY A 16 -11.30 1.72 -3.32
C GLY A 16 -10.70 0.38 -2.87
N GLY A 17 -9.41 0.17 -3.16
CA GLY A 17 -8.65 -0.99 -2.72
C GLY A 17 -8.57 -1.04 -1.19
N ALA A 18 -8.17 0.05 -0.54
CA ALA A 18 -8.08 0.14 0.91
C ALA A 18 -9.45 -0.04 1.60
N PHE A 19 -10.52 0.53 1.03
CA PHE A 19 -11.89 0.33 1.52
C PHE A 19 -12.30 -1.13 1.46
N SER A 20 -12.02 -1.81 0.34
CA SER A 20 -12.35 -3.22 0.14
C SER A 20 -11.58 -4.13 1.09
N LEU A 21 -10.28 -3.88 1.28
CA LEU A 21 -9.45 -4.58 2.26
C LEU A 21 -9.98 -4.38 3.69
N GLY A 22 -10.33 -3.14 4.05
CA GLY A 22 -10.89 -2.81 5.36
C GLY A 22 -12.28 -3.42 5.57
N LEU A 23 -13.12 -3.50 4.55
CA LEU A 23 -14.41 -4.17 4.61
C LEU A 23 -14.25 -5.68 4.79
N ALA A 24 -13.38 -6.32 4.02
CA ALA A 24 -13.14 -7.76 4.10
C ALA A 24 -12.53 -8.14 5.46
N GLY A 25 -11.45 -7.48 5.87
CA GLY A 25 -10.80 -7.72 7.16
C GLY A 25 -11.69 -7.36 8.34
N GLY A 26 -12.37 -6.21 8.27
CA GLY A 26 -13.34 -5.77 9.26
C GLY A 26 -14.49 -6.76 9.42
N SER A 27 -15.02 -7.29 8.32
CA SER A 27 -16.12 -8.27 8.36
C SER A 27 -15.69 -9.58 8.98
N LEU A 28 -14.50 -10.08 8.68
CA LEU A 28 -14.01 -11.32 9.26
C LEU A 28 -13.77 -11.17 10.77
N PHE A 29 -13.13 -10.09 11.19
CA PHE A 29 -12.83 -9.83 12.60
C PHE A 29 -14.10 -9.59 13.43
N HIS A 30 -15.02 -8.75 12.93
CA HIS A 30 -16.26 -8.44 13.61
C HIS A 30 -17.30 -9.56 13.53
N ALA A 31 -17.24 -10.44 12.52
CA ALA A 31 -18.03 -11.66 12.51
C ALA A 31 -17.59 -12.61 13.63
N HIS A 32 -16.28 -12.79 13.82
CA HIS A 32 -15.77 -13.61 14.91
C HIS A 32 -16.11 -12.99 16.29
N SER A 33 -15.87 -11.68 16.46
CA SER A 33 -16.21 -10.99 17.70
C SER A 33 -17.72 -11.04 18.00
N GLY A 34 -18.57 -10.79 16.98
CA GLY A 34 -20.02 -10.87 17.08
C GLY A 34 -20.54 -12.27 17.40
N PHE A 35 -19.88 -13.33 16.89
CA PHE A 35 -20.21 -14.71 17.23
C PHE A 35 -19.89 -15.06 18.68
N ARG A 36 -18.76 -14.58 19.21
CA ARG A 36 -18.34 -14.82 20.60
C ARG A 36 -19.15 -14.02 21.61
N ASN A 37 -19.55 -12.80 21.27
CA ASN A 37 -20.24 -11.89 22.17
C ASN A 37 -21.78 -12.08 22.21
N SER A 38 -22.34 -12.91 21.32
CA SER A 38 -23.80 -13.09 21.21
C SER A 38 -24.34 -14.24 22.06
N PRO A 39 -25.56 -14.10 22.64
CA PRO A 39 -26.22 -15.16 23.39
C PRO A 39 -26.56 -16.36 22.50
N TRP A 40 -26.63 -17.54 23.13
CA TRP A 40 -26.95 -18.79 22.45
C TRP A 40 -28.32 -18.69 21.77
N GLY A 41 -28.39 -19.02 20.47
CA GLY A 41 -29.62 -18.96 19.67
C GLY A 41 -29.75 -17.73 18.76
N HIS A 42 -29.08 -16.61 19.05
CA HIS A 42 -29.13 -15.38 18.22
C HIS A 42 -27.79 -15.02 17.58
N LYS A 43 -26.87 -15.97 17.46
CA LYS A 43 -25.49 -15.75 16.99
C LYS A 43 -25.43 -15.15 15.57
N LEU A 44 -26.30 -15.62 14.66
CA LEU A 44 -26.38 -15.09 13.29
C LEU A 44 -26.81 -13.62 13.26
N VAL A 45 -27.80 -13.25 14.07
CA VAL A 45 -28.29 -11.86 14.18
C VAL A 45 -27.21 -10.96 14.77
N GLY A 46 -26.49 -11.44 15.78
CA GLY A 46 -25.38 -10.71 16.38
C GLY A 46 -24.18 -10.52 15.45
N ILE A 47 -23.81 -11.56 14.67
CA ILE A 47 -22.81 -11.44 13.60
C ILE A 47 -23.24 -10.38 12.59
N MET A 48 -24.46 -10.49 12.05
CA MET A 48 -24.96 -9.56 11.03
C MET A 48 -24.99 -8.12 11.54
N ARG A 49 -25.39 -7.91 12.81
CA ARG A 49 -25.41 -6.60 13.43
C ARG A 49 -24.00 -6.02 13.58
N GLU A 50 -23.05 -6.80 14.11
CA GLU A 50 -21.69 -6.31 14.35
C GLU A 50 -20.96 -6.03 13.03
N VAL A 51 -21.03 -6.94 12.06
CA VAL A 51 -20.45 -6.74 10.72
C VAL A 51 -21.05 -5.51 10.05
N ARG A 52 -22.38 -5.36 10.05
CA ARG A 52 -23.04 -4.24 9.37
C ARG A 52 -22.73 -2.88 9.99
N THR A 53 -22.53 -2.82 11.30
CA THR A 53 -22.30 -1.56 12.01
C THR A 53 -20.81 -1.20 12.12
N ARG A 54 -19.91 -2.18 12.15
CA ARG A 54 -18.48 -1.95 12.38
C ARG A 54 -17.62 -2.09 11.13
N SER A 55 -17.87 -3.07 10.26
CA SER A 55 -17.09 -3.26 9.04
C SER A 55 -16.99 -2.01 8.16
N PRO A 56 -18.08 -1.26 7.86
CA PRO A 56 -17.97 -0.05 7.04
C PRO A 56 -17.20 1.08 7.75
N VAL A 57 -17.21 1.12 9.08
CA VAL A 57 -16.42 2.09 9.84
C VAL A 57 -14.93 1.80 9.67
N VAL A 58 -14.53 0.53 9.81
CA VAL A 58 -13.15 0.10 9.58
C VAL A 58 -12.74 0.32 8.13
N GLY A 59 -13.58 -0.07 7.16
CA GLY A 59 -13.38 0.21 5.74
C GLY A 59 -13.16 1.70 5.47
N GLY A 60 -13.96 2.58 6.07
CA GLY A 60 -13.80 4.03 5.96
C GLY A 60 -12.49 4.55 6.54
N GLN A 61 -12.01 3.99 7.65
CA GLN A 61 -10.69 4.36 8.20
C GLN A 61 -9.54 3.94 7.27
N PHE A 62 -9.60 2.72 6.71
CA PHE A 62 -8.60 2.27 5.74
C PHE A 62 -8.65 3.09 4.44
N ALA A 63 -9.84 3.42 3.96
CA ALA A 63 -10.04 4.31 2.81
C ALA A 63 -9.43 5.70 3.03
N ALA A 64 -9.68 6.29 4.21
CA ALA A 64 -9.11 7.58 4.58
C ALA A 64 -7.59 7.53 4.69
N TRP A 65 -7.04 6.45 5.27
CA TRP A 65 -5.60 6.24 5.36
C TRP A 65 -4.96 6.08 3.98
N GLY A 66 -5.49 5.19 3.13
CA GLY A 66 -4.98 4.94 1.78
C GLY A 66 -5.10 6.16 0.88
N GLY A 67 -6.23 6.85 0.88
CA GLY A 67 -6.43 8.07 0.09
C GLY A 67 -5.52 9.22 0.51
N LEU A 68 -5.31 9.38 1.82
CA LEU A 68 -4.41 10.43 2.32
C LEU A 68 -2.95 10.10 2.02
N PHE A 69 -2.55 8.85 2.16
CA PHE A 69 -1.22 8.37 1.75
C PHE A 69 -0.93 8.69 0.28
N SER A 70 -1.83 8.31 -0.62
CA SER A 70 -1.67 8.54 -2.06
C SER A 70 -1.74 10.03 -2.42
N ALA A 71 -2.61 10.81 -1.78
CA ALA A 71 -2.65 12.26 -1.98
C ALA A 71 -1.35 12.96 -1.57
N ILE A 72 -0.74 12.55 -0.45
CA ILE A 72 0.54 13.10 0.01
C ILE A 72 1.68 12.64 -0.88
N ASP A 73 1.73 11.36 -1.28
CA ASP A 73 2.74 10.84 -2.20
C ASP A 73 2.71 11.60 -3.54
N CYS A 74 1.52 11.72 -4.15
CA CYS A 74 1.32 12.50 -5.37
C CYS A 74 1.73 13.98 -5.19
N SER A 75 1.44 14.60 -4.04
CA SER A 75 1.83 15.98 -3.75
C SER A 75 3.36 16.13 -3.62
N LEU A 76 4.03 15.18 -2.97
CA LEU A 76 5.49 15.18 -2.80
C LEU A 76 6.20 15.01 -4.15
N VAL A 77 5.72 14.12 -5.00
CA VAL A 77 6.23 13.93 -6.37
C VAL A 77 6.02 15.20 -7.20
N ALA A 78 4.85 15.84 -7.11
CA ALA A 78 4.56 17.07 -7.84
C ALA A 78 5.46 18.25 -7.43
N ILE A 79 5.79 18.36 -6.13
CA ILE A 79 6.64 19.45 -5.60
C ILE A 79 8.12 19.20 -5.89
N ARG A 80 8.61 17.97 -5.65
CA ARG A 80 10.06 17.67 -5.71
C ARG A 80 10.53 17.17 -7.07
N LYS A 81 9.62 16.72 -7.95
CA LYS A 81 9.94 16.10 -9.26
C LYS A 81 11.00 14.99 -9.18
N LYS A 82 11.12 14.36 -8.01
CA LYS A 82 12.03 13.25 -7.73
C LYS A 82 11.25 12.16 -7.00
N GLU A 83 11.48 10.93 -7.43
CA GLU A 83 10.91 9.76 -6.81
C GLU A 83 12.02 9.02 -6.06
N ASP A 84 12.26 9.45 -4.83
CA ASP A 84 13.20 8.81 -3.92
C ASP A 84 12.43 7.84 -3.01
N MET A 85 13.08 6.75 -2.56
CA MET A 85 12.54 5.78 -1.59
C MET A 85 12.06 6.42 -0.26
N LEU A 86 12.43 7.68 -0.01
CA LEU A 86 11.99 8.45 1.15
C LEU A 86 10.59 9.06 0.97
N ASN A 87 10.06 9.20 -0.25
CA ASN A 87 8.72 9.74 -0.47
C ASN A 87 7.64 8.87 0.19
N PRO A 88 7.61 7.53 0.01
CA PRO A 88 6.65 6.66 0.69
C PRO A 88 6.77 6.69 2.23
N ILE A 89 7.99 6.77 2.75
CA ILE A 89 8.22 6.79 4.20
C ILE A 89 7.72 8.09 4.81
N VAL A 90 8.02 9.23 4.17
CA VAL A 90 7.58 10.54 4.60
C VAL A 90 6.06 10.69 4.43
N SER A 91 5.48 10.18 3.34
CA SER A 91 4.03 10.20 3.13
C SER A 91 3.31 9.32 4.15
N GLY A 92 3.85 8.15 4.50
CA GLY A 92 3.34 7.29 5.58
C GLY A 92 3.36 7.97 6.95
N GLY A 93 4.49 8.64 7.29
CA GLY A 93 4.59 9.41 8.52
C GLY A 93 3.63 10.61 8.56
N LEU A 94 3.51 11.34 7.45
CA LEU A 94 2.65 12.53 7.37
C LEU A 94 1.16 12.15 7.38
N THR A 95 0.79 11.03 6.76
CA THR A 95 -0.54 10.42 6.86
C THR A 95 -0.87 10.07 8.31
N GLY A 96 0.05 9.38 8.99
CA GLY A 96 -0.10 9.04 10.40
C GLY A 96 -0.26 10.27 11.30
N ALA A 97 0.54 11.31 11.07
CA ALA A 97 0.44 12.58 11.79
C ALA A 97 -0.93 13.25 11.57
N LEU A 98 -1.35 13.40 10.31
CA LEU A 98 -2.58 14.11 9.96
C LEU A 98 -3.83 13.43 10.53
N LEU A 99 -3.89 12.10 10.51
CA LEU A 99 -5.03 11.38 11.08
C LEU A 99 -5.13 11.52 12.61
N ALA A 100 -4.02 11.77 13.30
CA ALA A 100 -3.96 11.95 14.75
C ALA A 100 -3.89 13.41 15.20
N VAL A 101 -4.05 14.38 14.28
CA VAL A 101 -3.92 15.82 14.59
C VAL A 101 -4.86 16.27 15.72
N ARG A 102 -6.06 15.68 15.80
CA ARG A 102 -7.06 15.97 16.84
C ARG A 102 -6.77 15.31 18.19
N SER A 103 -5.83 14.37 18.23
CA SER A 103 -5.50 13.60 19.43
C SER A 103 -4.37 14.23 20.26
N GLY A 104 -3.86 15.38 19.83
CA GLY A 104 -2.80 16.13 20.50
C GLY A 104 -1.39 15.85 19.94
N PRO A 105 -0.42 16.73 20.23
CA PRO A 105 0.89 16.72 19.58
C PRO A 105 1.73 15.46 19.89
N MET A 106 1.62 14.91 21.10
CA MET A 106 2.33 13.67 21.45
C MET A 106 1.81 12.46 20.69
N VAL A 107 0.49 12.35 20.52
CA VAL A 107 -0.12 11.25 19.75
C VAL A 107 0.21 11.40 18.26
N MET A 108 0.26 12.64 17.76
CA MET A 108 0.65 12.95 16.38
C MET A 108 2.08 12.50 16.05
N VAL A 109 3.04 12.75 16.95
CA VAL A 109 4.42 12.27 16.75
C VAL A 109 4.50 10.75 16.83
N GLY A 110 3.77 10.14 17.78
CA GLY A 110 3.69 8.69 17.91
C GLY A 110 3.11 8.01 16.67
N SER A 111 2.00 8.54 16.13
CA SER A 111 1.36 8.00 14.93
C SER A 111 2.20 8.22 13.67
N ALA A 112 2.92 9.34 13.58
CA ALA A 112 3.87 9.59 12.50
C ALA A 112 5.02 8.58 12.50
N ALA A 113 5.59 8.29 13.67
CA ALA A 113 6.66 7.31 13.80
C ALA A 113 6.19 5.90 13.39
N VAL A 114 5.02 5.48 13.88
CA VAL A 114 4.44 4.17 13.51
C VAL A 114 4.16 4.09 12.01
N GLY A 115 3.57 5.13 11.42
CA GLY A 115 3.29 5.18 9.98
C GLY A 115 4.56 5.10 9.13
N ALA A 116 5.60 5.86 9.49
CA ALA A 116 6.89 5.85 8.79
C ALA A 116 7.61 4.50 8.90
N VAL A 117 7.58 3.87 10.08
CA VAL A 117 8.21 2.56 10.30
C VAL A 117 7.50 1.48 9.48
N ILE A 118 6.17 1.41 9.50
CA ILE A 118 5.42 0.39 8.76
C ILE A 118 5.68 0.52 7.26
N VAL A 119 5.55 1.72 6.70
CA VAL A 119 5.77 1.91 5.25
C VAL A 119 7.24 1.72 4.88
N GLY A 120 8.19 2.12 5.73
CA GLY A 120 9.61 1.85 5.52
C GLY A 120 9.92 0.34 5.45
N MET A 121 9.28 -0.46 6.29
CA MET A 121 9.44 -1.92 6.24
C MET A 121 8.85 -2.51 4.95
N ILE A 122 7.74 -1.97 4.45
CA ILE A 122 7.10 -2.41 3.19
C ILE A 122 8.01 -2.09 1.99
N GLU A 123 8.63 -0.91 1.97
CA GLU A 123 9.55 -0.52 0.89
C GLU A 123 10.81 -1.39 0.89
N VAL A 124 11.40 -1.63 2.07
CA VAL A 124 12.56 -2.52 2.23
C VAL A 124 12.22 -3.95 1.79
N ALA A 125 11.05 -4.46 2.16
CA ALA A 125 10.60 -5.78 1.73
C ALA A 125 10.41 -5.86 0.22
N SER A 126 9.78 -4.85 -0.39
CA SER A 126 9.57 -4.78 -1.84
C SER A 126 10.88 -4.77 -2.62
N LEU A 127 11.88 -4.02 -2.13
CA LEU A 127 13.22 -4.01 -2.72
C LEU A 127 13.96 -5.34 -2.53
N ALA A 128 13.85 -5.98 -1.36
CA ALA A 128 14.47 -7.28 -1.12
C ALA A 128 13.88 -8.36 -2.03
N VAL A 129 12.57 -8.39 -2.21
CA VAL A 129 11.88 -9.33 -3.11
C VAL A 129 12.27 -9.06 -4.56
N GLY A 130 12.31 -7.78 -4.99
CA GLY A 130 12.76 -7.42 -6.33
C GLY A 130 14.20 -7.85 -6.62
N LYS A 131 15.11 -7.66 -5.66
CA LYS A 131 16.51 -8.12 -5.77
C LYS A 131 16.61 -9.64 -5.79
N PHE A 132 15.87 -10.34 -4.94
CA PHE A 132 15.88 -11.80 -4.89
C PHE A 132 15.29 -12.44 -6.15
N ALA A 133 14.17 -11.92 -6.65
CA ALA A 133 13.57 -12.33 -7.91
C ALA A 133 14.51 -12.04 -9.09
N GLY A 134 15.17 -10.88 -9.10
CA GLY A 134 16.18 -10.54 -10.10
C GLY A 134 17.39 -11.49 -10.11
N MET A 135 17.87 -11.89 -8.93
CA MET A 135 18.95 -12.89 -8.80
C MET A 135 18.51 -14.30 -9.24
N MET A 136 17.25 -14.67 -9.01
CA MET A 136 16.67 -15.95 -9.44
C MET A 136 16.39 -16.02 -10.95
N LEU A 137 15.99 -14.92 -11.57
CA LEU A 137 15.61 -14.85 -12.99
C LEU A 137 16.78 -14.50 -13.92
N ASN A 138 17.89 -13.92 -13.43
CA ASN A 138 19.03 -13.53 -14.28
C ASN A 138 20.39 -13.67 -13.55
N PRO A 139 21.12 -14.80 -13.69
CA PRO A 139 22.48 -14.95 -13.13
C PRO A 139 23.53 -14.02 -13.78
N ASN A 140 23.20 -13.28 -14.85
CA ASN A 140 24.09 -12.34 -15.53
C ASN A 140 23.81 -10.85 -15.21
N ALA A 141 22.85 -10.52 -14.34
CA ALA A 141 22.47 -9.14 -14.04
C ALA A 141 23.55 -8.34 -13.28
N LEU A 142 24.54 -8.98 -12.64
CA LEU A 142 25.66 -8.26 -12.03
C LEU A 142 26.58 -7.58 -13.04
N GLN A 143 26.52 -7.93 -14.33
CA GLN A 143 27.41 -7.36 -15.33
C GLN A 143 26.99 -5.96 -15.81
N GLN A 144 25.79 -5.49 -15.44
CA GLN A 144 25.30 -4.17 -15.85
C GLN A 144 25.61 -3.04 -14.86
N HIS A 145 26.01 -3.34 -13.61
CA HIS A 145 26.34 -2.30 -12.64
C HIS A 145 27.83 -1.86 -12.70
N GLU A 146 28.67 -2.50 -13.51
CA GLU A 146 30.12 -2.18 -13.57
C GLU A 146 30.62 -1.67 -14.93
N LEU A 147 29.79 -1.63 -15.99
CA LEU A 147 30.23 -1.28 -17.37
C LEU A 147 29.37 -0.21 -18.07
N GLU A 148 28.81 0.75 -17.33
CA GLU A 148 28.22 1.96 -17.93
C GLU A 148 29.29 3.06 -18.09
N ASP A 149 30.23 2.82 -19.02
CA ASP A 149 31.14 3.84 -19.54
C ASP A 149 30.35 4.75 -20.52
N PRO A 150 30.29 6.07 -20.33
CA PRO A 150 29.32 6.99 -20.97
C PRO A 150 29.40 7.13 -22.50
N ALA A 151 30.22 6.35 -23.21
CA ALA A 151 30.48 6.53 -24.64
C ALA A 151 29.52 5.77 -25.59
N VAL A 152 28.66 4.86 -25.12
CA VAL A 152 27.93 3.92 -26.03
C VAL A 152 26.43 4.20 -26.21
N LEU A 153 25.89 5.26 -25.58
CA LEU A 153 24.46 5.63 -25.65
C LEU A 153 23.96 5.98 -27.07
N SER A 154 24.85 6.28 -28.00
CA SER A 154 24.47 6.68 -29.36
C SER A 154 24.23 5.52 -30.33
N ALA A 155 24.65 4.29 -30.02
CA ALA A 155 24.66 3.20 -31.01
C ALA A 155 23.43 2.27 -30.96
N LYS A 156 22.68 2.22 -29.85
CA LYS A 156 21.58 1.24 -29.67
C LYS A 156 20.17 1.75 -29.97
N GLN A 157 19.98 3.05 -30.24
CA GLN A 157 18.66 3.60 -30.57
C GLN A 157 18.13 3.21 -31.96
N HIS A 158 18.98 2.72 -32.88
CA HIS A 158 18.56 2.50 -34.28
C HIS A 158 18.04 1.09 -34.62
N GLN A 159 17.95 0.15 -33.67
CA GLN A 159 17.70 -1.27 -34.02
C GLN A 159 16.54 -1.98 -33.31
N LYS A 160 15.61 -1.26 -32.65
CA LYS A 160 14.39 -1.87 -32.08
C LYS A 160 13.11 -1.42 -32.81
N HIS A 161 13.19 -1.27 -34.13
CA HIS A 161 12.04 -1.32 -35.03
C HIS A 161 12.00 -2.73 -35.62
N GLY A 162 11.18 -3.63 -35.09
CA GLY A 162 10.99 -4.96 -35.67
C GLY A 162 10.58 -6.08 -34.70
N ASN A 163 9.31 -6.46 -34.83
CA ASN A 163 8.79 -7.84 -34.73
C ASN A 163 8.03 -8.28 -33.46
N SER A 164 6.83 -8.78 -33.77
CA SER A 164 5.76 -9.41 -33.01
C SER A 164 6.16 -10.58 -32.11
N GLY A 165 5.35 -10.83 -31.06
CA GLY A 165 5.39 -12.11 -30.33
C GLY A 165 4.49 -12.14 -29.10
N ASN A 166 3.32 -12.75 -29.26
CA ASN A 166 2.30 -13.07 -28.26
C ASN A 166 2.85 -13.83 -27.05
N SER A 167 2.45 -13.48 -25.81
CA SER A 167 2.50 -14.39 -24.64
C SER A 167 1.63 -13.87 -23.49
N SER A 168 0.48 -14.52 -23.36
CA SER A 168 -0.42 -14.54 -22.20
C SER A 168 0.34 -15.01 -20.94
N ASN A 169 0.12 -14.36 -19.79
CA ASN A 169 -0.47 -15.02 -18.61
C ASN A 169 -0.34 -14.22 -17.29
N SER A 170 -1.44 -14.33 -16.54
CA SER A 170 -1.56 -14.34 -15.07
C SER A 170 -1.15 -13.09 -14.30
N SER A 171 -2.13 -12.18 -14.18
CA SER A 171 -2.33 -11.36 -12.98
C SER A 171 -2.57 -12.28 -11.77
N VAL A 172 -1.50 -12.63 -11.05
CA VAL A 172 -1.61 -13.16 -9.70
C VAL A 172 -1.84 -11.97 -8.78
N SER A 173 -3.11 -11.78 -8.41
CA SER A 173 -3.54 -10.94 -7.30
C SER A 173 -2.84 -11.43 -6.03
N GLY A 174 -1.82 -10.70 -5.60
CA GLY A 174 -1.12 -10.92 -4.33
C GLY A 174 -1.79 -10.11 -3.22
N ASP A 175 -2.96 -10.56 -2.78
CA ASP A 175 -3.62 -10.07 -1.57
C ASP A 175 -2.78 -10.50 -0.34
N ALA A 176 -1.91 -9.62 0.15
CA ALA A 176 -1.18 -9.87 1.38
C ALA A 176 -0.85 -8.56 2.11
N SER A 177 -1.75 -8.11 2.98
CA SER A 177 -1.40 -7.34 4.18
C SER A 177 -2.61 -7.16 5.10
N ALA A 178 -2.93 -8.23 5.82
CA ALA A 178 -3.73 -8.12 7.04
C ALA A 178 -2.88 -7.43 8.12
N PHE A 179 -3.08 -6.13 8.33
CA PHE A 179 -2.57 -5.42 9.50
C PHE A 179 -3.72 -5.21 10.51
N PRO A 180 -3.68 -5.84 11.68
CA PRO A 180 -4.67 -5.61 12.73
C PRO A 180 -4.29 -4.33 13.47
N PHE A 181 -4.88 -3.20 13.10
CA PHE A 181 -4.85 -2.01 13.95
C PHE A 181 -5.92 -2.16 15.05
N SER A 182 -5.65 -3.03 16.02
CA SER A 182 -6.42 -3.14 17.25
C SER A 182 -5.84 -2.17 18.29
N LEU A 183 -6.22 -0.89 18.20
CA LEU A 183 -6.18 0.01 19.35
C LEU A 183 -7.57 -0.01 20.00
N THR A 184 -7.75 -0.97 20.90
CA THR A 184 -8.81 -0.96 21.88
C THR A 184 -8.53 0.19 22.85
N GLN A 185 -9.35 1.23 22.85
CA GLN A 185 -9.52 2.10 24.01
C GLN A 185 -10.99 2.12 24.44
N PRO A 186 -11.26 2.06 25.76
CA PRO A 186 -12.60 1.89 26.29
C PRO A 186 -13.34 3.22 26.32
N TYR A 187 -14.59 3.22 25.88
CA TYR A 187 -15.74 3.79 26.60
C TYR A 187 -17.03 3.17 26.04
#